data_AF-A0A536T7B3-F1
#
_entry.id   AF-A0A536T7B3-F1
#
_cell.length_a   1.000
_cell.length_b   1.000
_cell.length_c   1.000
_cell.angle_alpha   90.00
_cell.angle_beta   90.00
_cell.angle_gamma   90.00
#
_symmetry.space_group_name_H-M   'P 1'
#
loop_
_entity.id
_entity.type
_entity.pdbx_description
1 polymer ?
#
loop_
_entity_poly.entity_id
_entity_poly.type
_entity_poly.pdbx_seq_one_letter_code
_entity_poly.pdbx_strand_id
1 'polypeptide(L)'
;MRYHNDPDGTRLPIKLDPTTNGEFAPVPLSPVHHHARKLALGAAGKHARHLGLTRRTFLVSACGAASTLLAMNAAYAASGCRGGYYDLPSESALDMQLARSALDRQEFIFDVQGHFVNPTGAWTRVLPPGAQPLKSFTELKGCSTASAPGLGYLQCLGADAFIKDIFLDSDTDLVVLSFVPSTRKGEPLTIEEAAATAGIVE
;
A
#
# COMPACT_ATOMS: atom_id res chain seq x y z
N MET A 1 17.17 -1.03 17.35
CA MET A 1 17.31 -0.31 16.06
C MET A 1 15.91 -0.04 15.52
N ARG A 2 15.57 1.20 15.11
CA ARG A 2 14.17 1.59 14.83
C ARG A 2 13.52 0.97 13.57
N TYR A 3 14.29 0.33 12.68
CA TYR A 3 13.78 -0.11 11.36
C TYR A 3 14.26 -1.53 10.97
N HIS A 4 13.58 -2.61 11.36
CA HIS A 4 14.07 -3.98 11.14
C HIS A 4 13.99 -4.50 9.69
N ASN A 5 13.38 -3.75 8.76
CA ASN A 5 12.91 -4.29 7.47
C ASN A 5 13.98 -4.38 6.36
N ASP A 6 15.16 -3.77 6.55
CA ASP A 6 16.30 -3.82 5.61
C ASP A 6 17.63 -3.70 6.37
N PRO A 7 18.19 -4.78 6.92
CA PRO A 7 19.44 -4.76 7.67
C PRO A 7 20.61 -4.20 6.84
N ASP A 8 20.61 -4.48 5.55
CA ASP A 8 21.75 -4.22 4.66
C ASP A 8 21.62 -2.93 3.84
N GLY A 9 20.49 -2.21 3.92
CA GLY A 9 20.25 -1.00 3.12
C GLY A 9 20.23 -1.28 1.61
N THR A 10 19.74 -2.46 1.22
CA THR A 10 19.74 -2.93 -0.18
C THR A 10 18.39 -2.74 -0.86
N ARG A 11 17.35 -2.37 -0.10
CA ARG A 11 15.98 -2.15 -0.57
C ARG A 11 15.77 -0.67 -0.79
N LEU A 12 15.14 -0.33 -1.91
CA LEU A 12 14.68 1.03 -2.15
C LEU A 12 13.42 1.29 -1.30
N PRO A 13 13.21 2.53 -0.82
CA PRO A 13 11.98 2.88 -0.09
C PRO A 13 10.73 2.78 -0.97
N ILE A 14 10.88 2.93 -2.29
CA ILE A 14 9.79 2.83 -3.27
C ILE A 14 10.11 1.67 -4.21
N LYS A 15 9.23 0.68 -4.22
CA LYS A 15 9.40 -0.55 -4.99
C LYS A 15 9.07 -0.32 -6.47
N LEU A 16 9.89 -0.89 -7.36
CA LEU A 16 9.62 -0.95 -8.80
C LEU A 16 9.21 -2.35 -9.25
N ASP A 17 9.51 -3.38 -8.46
CA ASP A 17 9.22 -4.76 -8.84
C ASP A 17 7.71 -5.05 -8.72
N PRO A 18 7.12 -5.71 -9.72
CA PRO A 18 5.74 -6.15 -9.63
C PRO A 18 5.55 -7.15 -8.50
N THR A 19 4.32 -7.26 -8.03
CA THR A 19 3.90 -8.20 -6.99
C THR A 19 2.77 -9.07 -7.51
N THR A 20 2.66 -10.28 -6.99
CA THR A 20 1.54 -11.18 -7.28
C THR A 20 0.38 -10.84 -6.36
N ASN A 21 -0.84 -11.01 -6.88
CA ASN A 21 -2.07 -11.04 -6.08
C ASN A 21 -2.37 -12.46 -5.54
N GLY A 22 -1.51 -13.45 -5.80
CA GLY A 22 -1.70 -14.86 -5.49
C GLY A 22 -2.28 -15.68 -6.65
N GLU A 23 -2.80 -15.04 -7.71
CA GLU A 23 -3.41 -15.72 -8.85
C GLU A 23 -2.45 -15.84 -10.04
N PHE A 24 -1.65 -14.79 -10.27
CA PHE A 24 -0.72 -14.71 -11.41
C PHE A 24 0.72 -14.48 -10.97
N ALA A 25 1.67 -15.09 -11.67
CA ALA A 25 3.08 -14.77 -11.49
C ALA A 25 3.35 -13.30 -11.86
N PRO A 26 4.22 -12.58 -11.12
CA PRO A 26 4.58 -11.20 -11.46
C PRO A 26 5.21 -11.15 -12.86
N VAL A 27 4.80 -10.16 -13.67
CA VAL A 27 5.40 -9.92 -14.99
C VAL A 27 6.89 -9.60 -14.82
N PRO A 28 7.80 -10.13 -15.66
CA PRO A 28 9.21 -9.77 -15.58
C PRO A 28 9.42 -8.26 -15.74
N LEU A 29 10.34 -7.73 -14.92
CA LEU A 29 10.62 -6.31 -14.90
C LEU A 29 11.34 -5.87 -16.19
N SER A 30 10.85 -4.81 -16.85
CA SER A 30 11.45 -4.32 -18.09
C SER A 30 12.85 -3.69 -17.86
N PRO A 31 13.72 -3.63 -18.89
CA PRO A 31 15.08 -3.07 -18.76
C PRO A 31 15.13 -1.65 -18.20
N VAL A 32 14.14 -0.80 -18.51
CA VAL A 32 14.11 0.59 -18.02
C VAL A 32 13.93 0.66 -16.49
N HIS A 33 13.14 -0.23 -15.90
CA HIS A 33 12.98 -0.25 -14.44
C HIS A 33 14.22 -0.82 -13.75
N HIS A 34 14.92 -1.78 -14.36
CA HIS A 34 16.24 -2.21 -13.88
C HIS A 34 17.25 -1.05 -13.89
N HIS A 35 17.22 -0.22 -14.94
CA HIS A 35 18.04 0.97 -15.03
C HIS A 35 17.68 1.99 -13.92
N ALA A 36 16.40 2.29 -13.73
CA ALA A 36 15.89 3.15 -12.66
C ALA A 36 16.34 2.66 -11.27
N ARG A 37 16.19 1.37 -10.98
CA ARG A 37 16.64 0.75 -9.73
C ARG A 37 18.14 0.91 -9.52
N LYS A 38 18.95 0.69 -10.56
CA LYS A 38 20.42 0.88 -10.49
C LYS A 38 20.80 2.33 -10.21
N LEU A 39 20.14 3.29 -10.87
CA LEU A 39 20.37 4.72 -10.62
C LEU A 39 20.00 5.09 -9.18
N ALA A 40 18.84 4.66 -8.70
CA ALA A 40 18.36 4.95 -7.35
C ALA A 40 19.31 4.40 -6.28
N LEU A 41 19.74 3.14 -6.42
CA LEU A 41 20.68 2.52 -5.50
C LEU A 41 22.05 3.24 -5.52
N GLY A 42 22.51 3.66 -6.69
CA GLY A 42 23.74 4.44 -6.85
C GLY A 42 23.65 5.82 -6.19
N ALA A 43 22.55 6.55 -6.44
CA ALA A 43 22.26 7.85 -5.85
C ALA A 43 22.22 7.78 -4.32
N ALA A 44 21.49 6.79 -3.77
CA ALA A 44 21.42 6.59 -2.33
C ALA A 44 22.79 6.40 -1.67
N GLY A 45 23.71 5.71 -2.34
CA GLY A 45 25.07 5.51 -1.82
C GLY A 45 25.91 6.80 -1.83
N LYS A 46 25.76 7.61 -2.88
CA LYS A 46 26.45 8.89 -3.01
C LYS A 46 25.91 9.91 -2.00
N HIS A 47 24.59 10.06 -1.92
CA HIS A 47 23.92 11.04 -1.06
C HIS A 47 24.07 10.68 0.42
N ALA A 48 23.97 9.40 0.79
CA ALA A 48 24.24 8.97 2.17
C ALA A 48 25.64 9.38 2.64
N ARG A 49 26.67 9.14 1.81
CA ARG A 49 28.05 9.57 2.11
C ARG A 49 28.18 11.08 2.20
N HIS A 50 27.53 11.82 1.29
CA HIS A 50 27.55 13.28 1.28
C HIS A 50 26.97 13.87 2.57
N LEU A 51 25.89 13.28 3.10
CA LEU A 51 25.22 13.73 4.32
C LEU A 51 25.80 13.13 5.61
N GLY A 52 26.87 12.32 5.53
CA GLY A 52 27.43 11.63 6.69
C GLY A 52 26.50 10.59 7.33
N LEU A 53 25.53 10.06 6.57
CA LEU A 53 24.55 9.08 7.03
C LEU A 53 24.96 7.66 6.62
N THR A 54 24.55 6.68 7.41
CA THR A 54 24.56 5.30 6.92
C THR A 54 23.58 5.16 5.75
N ARG A 55 23.88 4.28 4.80
CA ARG A 55 23.00 4.02 3.65
C ARG A 55 21.57 3.68 4.09
N ARG A 56 21.44 2.88 5.13
CA ARG A 56 20.16 2.50 5.73
C ARG A 56 19.41 3.70 6.31
N THR A 57 20.08 4.53 7.12
CA THR A 57 19.47 5.76 7.68
C THR A 57 19.00 6.69 6.58
N PHE A 58 19.77 6.79 5.49
CA PHE A 58 19.39 7.59 4.33
C PHE A 58 18.16 7.03 3.60
N LEU A 59 18.12 5.71 3.35
CA LEU A 59 17.03 5.09 2.59
C LEU A 59 15.66 5.18 3.28
N VAL A 60 15.63 5.21 4.61
CA VAL A 60 14.38 5.37 5.40
C VAL A 60 14.01 6.84 5.65
N SER A 61 14.69 7.78 5.01
CA SER A 61 14.42 9.22 5.13
C SER A 61 13.65 9.76 3.93
N ALA A 62 13.10 10.97 4.06
CA ALA A 62 12.46 11.68 2.95
C ALA A 62 13.44 11.90 1.78
N CYS A 63 14.72 12.21 2.05
CA CYS A 63 15.74 12.30 0.99
C CYS A 63 15.96 10.96 0.27
N GLY A 64 15.83 9.84 0.98
CA GLY A 64 15.88 8.50 0.39
C GLY A 64 14.76 8.25 -0.61
N ALA A 65 13.52 8.61 -0.23
CA ALA A 65 12.36 8.56 -1.11
C ALA A 65 12.53 9.50 -2.32
N ALA A 66 12.87 10.76 -2.08
CA ALA A 66 13.11 11.76 -3.13
C ALA A 66 14.20 11.33 -4.11
N SER A 67 15.34 10.83 -3.62
CA SER A 67 16.42 10.30 -4.46
C SER A 67 15.98 9.13 -5.33
N THR A 68 15.05 8.31 -4.84
CA THR A 68 14.50 7.18 -5.58
C THR A 68 13.59 7.69 -6.72
N LEU A 69 12.68 8.63 -6.42
CA LEU A 69 11.80 9.24 -7.43
C LEU A 69 12.57 10.02 -8.50
N LEU A 70 13.58 10.79 -8.12
CA LEU A 70 14.44 11.52 -9.06
C LEU A 70 15.24 10.58 -9.97
N ALA A 71 15.70 9.44 -9.44
CA ALA A 71 16.37 8.43 -10.25
C ALA A 71 15.41 7.75 -11.24
N MET A 72 14.14 7.56 -10.87
CA MET A 72 13.10 7.12 -11.79
C MET A 72 12.90 8.14 -12.92
N ASN A 73 12.73 9.43 -12.59
CA ASN A 73 12.61 10.50 -13.58
C ASN A 73 13.78 10.46 -14.58
N ALA A 74 15.02 10.37 -14.09
CA ALA A 74 16.20 10.32 -14.95
C ALA A 74 16.21 9.09 -15.88
N ALA A 75 15.93 7.90 -15.35
CA ALA A 75 15.93 6.67 -16.14
C ALA A 75 14.85 6.66 -17.23
N TYR A 76 13.62 7.08 -16.90
CA TYR A 76 12.51 7.11 -17.85
C TYR A 76 12.71 8.19 -18.91
N ALA A 77 13.17 9.38 -18.53
CA ALA A 77 13.48 10.45 -19.47
C ALA A 77 14.57 10.01 -20.47
N ALA A 78 15.64 9.36 -19.98
CA ALA A 78 16.71 8.81 -20.83
C ALA A 78 16.22 7.72 -21.79
N SER A 79 15.11 7.04 -21.47
CA SER A 79 14.50 6.00 -22.30
C SER A 79 13.41 6.53 -23.24
N GLY A 80 13.20 7.86 -23.30
CA GLY A 80 12.17 8.49 -24.15
C GLY A 80 10.76 8.47 -23.56
N CYS A 81 10.56 7.97 -22.33
CA CYS A 81 9.28 7.95 -21.65
C CYS A 81 8.99 9.35 -21.06
N ARG A 82 8.32 10.21 -21.82
CA ARG A 82 8.02 11.60 -21.44
C ARG A 82 6.56 11.84 -21.02
N GLY A 83 5.79 10.78 -20.84
CA GLY A 83 4.36 10.85 -20.49
C GLY A 83 4.07 11.30 -19.05
N GLY A 84 5.09 11.38 -18.19
CA GLY A 84 4.97 11.84 -16.82
C GLY A 84 6.30 11.81 -16.08
N TYR A 85 6.37 12.53 -14.97
CA TYR A 85 7.49 12.56 -14.04
C TYR A 85 6.98 12.88 -12.64
N TYR A 86 7.75 12.52 -11.62
CA TYR A 86 7.47 12.95 -10.25
C TYR A 86 7.90 14.41 -10.09
N ASP A 87 6.98 15.28 -9.69
CA ASP A 87 7.26 16.71 -9.53
C ASP A 87 7.85 17.02 -8.16
N LEU A 88 9.18 17.01 -8.08
CA LEU A 88 9.94 17.35 -6.89
C LEU A 88 11.26 18.05 -7.24
N PRO A 89 11.71 19.05 -6.45
CA PRO A 89 13.02 19.69 -6.61
C PRO A 89 14.17 18.67 -6.55
N SER A 90 15.24 18.91 -7.32
CA SER A 90 16.40 18.01 -7.31
C SER A 90 17.14 18.06 -5.97
N GLU A 91 17.10 19.20 -5.30
CA GLU A 91 17.69 19.46 -3.98
C GLU A 91 17.05 18.60 -2.90
N SER A 92 15.81 18.13 -3.07
CA SER A 92 15.14 17.17 -2.18
C SER A 92 15.91 15.86 -2.01
N ALA A 93 16.85 15.54 -2.91
CA ALA A 93 17.73 14.40 -2.72
C ALA A 93 18.72 14.56 -1.55
N LEU A 94 18.97 15.79 -1.10
CA LEU A 94 19.99 16.14 -0.11
C LEU A 94 19.45 17.01 1.03
N ASP A 95 18.41 17.83 0.79
CA ASP A 95 17.76 18.65 1.81
C ASP A 95 16.56 17.92 2.42
N MET A 96 16.71 17.53 3.69
CA MET A 96 15.68 16.79 4.44
C MET A 96 14.40 17.58 4.65
N GLN A 97 14.48 18.90 4.81
CA GLN A 97 13.31 19.74 5.04
C GLN A 97 12.54 19.93 3.74
N LEU A 98 13.26 20.18 2.64
CA LEU A 98 12.66 20.29 1.31
C LEU A 98 12.06 18.96 0.85
N ALA A 99 12.75 17.84 1.11
CA ALA A 99 12.22 16.51 0.79
C ALA A 99 10.90 16.23 1.52
N ARG A 100 10.80 16.62 2.79
CA ARG A 100 9.55 16.50 3.55
C ARG A 100 8.47 17.42 3.01
N SER A 101 8.75 18.70 2.78
CA SER A 101 7.72 19.61 2.25
C SER A 101 7.20 19.20 0.87
N ALA A 102 8.02 18.52 0.06
CA ALA A 102 7.63 18.02 -1.25
C ALA A 102 6.85 16.69 -1.21
N LEU A 103 7.10 15.82 -0.23
CA LEU A 103 6.57 14.44 -0.19
C LEU A 103 5.53 14.19 0.90
N ASP A 104 5.62 14.90 2.02
CA ASP A 104 4.72 14.81 3.17
C ASP A 104 3.62 15.87 3.04
N ARG A 105 2.94 15.83 1.89
CA ARG A 105 1.86 16.77 1.56
C ARG A 105 0.51 16.15 1.95
N GLN A 106 -0.43 17.01 2.34
CA GLN A 106 -1.84 16.62 2.46
C GLN A 106 -2.42 16.55 1.05
N GLU A 107 -2.21 15.42 0.39
CA GLU A 107 -2.81 15.12 -0.90
C GLU A 107 -4.21 14.55 -0.69
N PHE A 108 -5.13 14.84 -1.62
CA PHE A 108 -6.44 14.21 -1.59
C PHE A 108 -6.33 12.77 -2.11
N ILE A 109 -6.55 11.80 -1.23
CA ILE A 109 -6.50 10.37 -1.54
C ILE A 109 -7.92 9.83 -1.71
N PHE A 110 -8.23 9.42 -2.94
CA PHE A 110 -9.50 8.81 -3.30
C PHE A 110 -9.31 7.33 -3.67
N ASP A 111 -9.78 6.45 -2.79
CA ASP A 111 -9.84 5.02 -3.04
C ASP A 111 -11.11 4.63 -3.80
N VAL A 112 -10.93 4.16 -5.02
CA VAL A 112 -12.06 3.86 -5.93
C VAL A 112 -12.75 2.53 -5.59
N GLN A 113 -12.12 1.65 -4.78
CA GLN A 113 -12.64 0.32 -4.48
C GLN A 113 -12.32 -0.15 -3.05
N GLY A 114 -13.19 0.18 -2.11
CA GLY A 114 -13.20 -0.37 -0.75
C GLY A 114 -14.15 -1.56 -0.62
N HIS A 115 -13.73 -2.61 0.10
CA HIS A 115 -14.56 -3.78 0.36
C HIS A 115 -14.47 -4.21 1.83
N PHE A 116 -15.61 -4.57 2.40
CA PHE A 116 -15.72 -5.30 3.65
C PHE A 116 -16.89 -6.29 3.56
N VAL A 117 -17.00 -7.21 4.52
CA VAL A 117 -18.10 -8.18 4.61
C VAL A 117 -18.79 -8.06 5.97
N ASN A 118 -20.08 -8.33 6.06
CA ASN A 118 -20.75 -8.48 7.36
C ASN A 118 -20.39 -9.85 7.96
N PRO A 119 -19.59 -9.92 9.05
CA PRO A 119 -19.14 -11.19 9.63
C PRO A 119 -20.25 -12.03 10.26
N THR A 120 -21.42 -11.42 10.47
CA THR A 120 -22.63 -12.03 11.06
C THR A 120 -23.81 -12.07 10.09
N GLY A 121 -23.58 -11.67 8.83
CA GLY A 121 -24.61 -11.54 7.81
C GLY A 121 -25.21 -12.89 7.39
N ALA A 122 -26.39 -12.85 6.77
CA ALA A 122 -27.14 -14.05 6.39
C ALA A 122 -26.35 -15.00 5.46
N TRP A 123 -25.44 -14.46 4.65
CA TRP A 123 -24.57 -15.23 3.75
C TRP A 123 -23.71 -16.26 4.48
N THR A 124 -23.34 -16.01 5.74
CA THR A 124 -22.53 -16.94 6.55
C THR A 124 -23.27 -18.24 6.89
N ARG A 125 -24.61 -18.21 6.90
CA ARG A 125 -25.47 -19.36 7.26
C ARG A 125 -25.66 -20.35 6.13
N VAL A 126 -25.38 -19.94 4.90
CA VAL A 126 -25.55 -20.75 3.69
C VAL A 126 -24.22 -21.31 3.18
N LEU A 127 -23.14 -21.10 3.92
CA LEU A 127 -21.83 -21.63 3.58
C LEU A 127 -21.80 -23.16 3.70
N PRO A 128 -21.11 -23.86 2.78
CA PRO A 128 -20.87 -25.29 2.92
C PRO A 128 -20.17 -25.63 4.25
N PRO A 129 -20.43 -26.81 4.86
CA PRO A 129 -19.72 -27.25 6.05
C PRO A 129 -18.20 -27.20 5.87
N GLY A 130 -17.51 -26.52 6.80
CA GLY A 130 -16.05 -26.38 6.78
C GLY A 130 -15.51 -25.29 5.84
N ALA A 131 -16.36 -24.55 5.12
CA ALA A 131 -15.91 -23.45 4.27
C ALA A 131 -15.26 -22.32 5.09
N GLN A 132 -14.09 -21.85 4.62
CA GLN A 132 -13.34 -20.74 5.21
C GLN A 132 -13.14 -19.62 4.17
N PRO A 133 -14.22 -18.96 3.72
CA PRO A 133 -14.13 -17.94 2.69
C PRO A 133 -13.25 -16.77 3.13
N LEU A 134 -12.46 -16.20 2.21
CA LEU A 134 -11.65 -14.99 2.45
C LEU A 134 -10.57 -15.12 3.54
N LYS A 135 -10.36 -16.31 4.12
CA LYS A 135 -9.39 -16.51 5.20
C LYS A 135 -7.97 -16.07 4.82
N SER A 136 -7.55 -16.31 3.59
CA SER A 136 -6.24 -15.85 3.06
C SER A 136 -6.03 -14.34 3.16
N PHE A 137 -7.10 -13.53 3.10
CA PHE A 137 -7.01 -12.07 3.26
C PHE A 137 -6.84 -11.63 4.71
N THR A 138 -7.12 -12.51 5.68
CA THR A 138 -7.04 -12.19 7.12
C THR A 138 -5.68 -12.53 7.72
N GLU A 139 -4.98 -13.51 7.15
CA GLU A 139 -3.65 -13.93 7.59
C GLU A 139 -2.57 -12.86 7.33
N LEU A 140 -2.83 -11.94 6.40
CA LEU A 140 -1.91 -10.85 6.01
C LEU A 140 -2.02 -9.60 6.90
N LYS A 141 -3.13 -9.41 7.61
CA LYS A 141 -3.50 -8.11 8.23
C LYS A 141 -3.04 -7.90 9.67
N GLY A 142 -2.29 -8.82 10.28
CA GLY A 142 -1.89 -8.68 11.70
C GLY A 142 -3.07 -8.53 12.66
N CYS A 143 -4.26 -8.97 12.23
CA CYS A 143 -5.52 -8.82 12.94
C CYS A 143 -5.60 -9.81 14.11
N SER A 144 -6.05 -9.32 15.27
CA SER A 144 -6.11 -10.12 16.51
C SER A 144 -7.09 -11.29 16.46
N THR A 145 -8.11 -11.22 15.58
CA THR A 145 -9.12 -12.26 15.42
C THR A 145 -8.81 -13.25 14.30
N ALA A 146 -7.67 -13.12 13.59
CA ALA A 146 -7.31 -14.02 12.48
C ALA A 146 -7.27 -15.50 12.90
N SER A 147 -6.89 -15.77 14.16
CA SER A 147 -6.85 -17.12 14.74
C SER A 147 -8.16 -17.55 15.43
N ALA A 148 -9.23 -16.76 15.34
CA ALA A 148 -10.50 -17.06 15.99
C ALA A 148 -11.14 -18.32 15.38
N PRO A 149 -11.82 -19.16 16.20
CA PRO A 149 -12.43 -20.40 15.72
C PRO A 149 -13.61 -20.13 14.78
N GLY A 150 -13.91 -21.11 13.93
CA GLY A 150 -15.02 -21.03 12.98
C GLY A 150 -14.85 -19.88 12.00
N LEU A 151 -15.86 -19.01 11.92
CA LEU A 151 -15.87 -17.82 11.06
C LEU A 151 -15.43 -16.53 11.78
N GLY A 152 -14.93 -16.63 13.02
CA GLY A 152 -14.56 -15.44 13.82
C GLY A 152 -13.50 -14.54 13.17
N TYR A 153 -12.64 -15.10 12.31
CA TYR A 153 -11.64 -14.35 11.54
C TYR A 153 -12.27 -13.31 10.59
N LEU A 154 -13.54 -13.46 10.20
CA LEU A 154 -14.22 -12.49 9.35
C LEU A 154 -14.34 -11.11 10.00
N GLN A 155 -14.21 -11.01 11.33
CA GLN A 155 -14.15 -9.72 12.02
C GLN A 155 -12.96 -8.85 11.56
N CYS A 156 -11.89 -9.45 11.03
CA CYS A 156 -10.80 -8.73 10.39
C CYS A 156 -11.19 -8.02 9.09
N LEU A 157 -12.34 -8.37 8.52
CA LEU A 157 -12.89 -7.87 7.28
C LEU A 157 -14.26 -7.20 7.50
N GLY A 158 -14.62 -6.94 8.75
CA GLY A 158 -15.88 -6.28 9.13
C GLY A 158 -15.82 -4.76 8.98
N ALA A 159 -16.96 -4.10 9.20
CA ALA A 159 -17.10 -2.65 9.09
C ALA A 159 -16.13 -1.88 10.01
N ASP A 160 -15.98 -2.30 11.26
CA ASP A 160 -15.08 -1.64 12.23
C ASP A 160 -13.62 -1.71 11.77
N ALA A 161 -13.19 -2.89 11.32
CA ALA A 161 -11.84 -3.08 10.79
C ALA A 161 -11.63 -2.27 9.51
N PHE A 162 -12.66 -2.19 8.65
CA PHE A 162 -12.62 -1.39 7.43
C PHE A 162 -12.46 0.10 7.74
N ILE A 163 -13.28 0.67 8.62
CA ILE A 163 -13.20 2.09 9.00
C ILE A 163 -11.85 2.40 9.63
N LYS A 164 -11.39 1.56 10.55
CA LYS A 164 -10.08 1.74 11.18
C LYS A 164 -8.96 1.69 10.13
N ASP A 165 -8.95 0.67 9.29
CA ASP A 165 -7.87 0.49 8.31
C ASP A 165 -7.86 1.58 7.23
N ILE A 166 -9.02 2.08 6.81
CA ILE A 166 -9.14 3.10 5.76
C ILE A 166 -8.98 4.52 6.33
N PHE A 167 -9.67 4.88 7.40
CA PHE A 167 -9.73 6.27 7.85
C PHE A 167 -8.86 6.59 9.08
N LEU A 168 -8.38 5.58 9.82
CA LEU A 168 -7.53 5.82 11.02
C LEU A 168 -6.08 5.40 10.80
N ASP A 169 -5.84 4.33 10.04
CA ASP A 169 -4.52 3.76 9.81
C ASP A 169 -3.98 4.07 8.40
N SER A 170 -4.67 4.91 7.61
CA SER A 170 -4.24 5.36 6.29
C SER A 170 -4.58 6.84 6.06
N ASP A 171 -4.02 7.43 5.01
CA ASP A 171 -4.24 8.82 4.61
C ASP A 171 -5.46 8.99 3.67
N THR A 172 -6.39 8.03 3.63
CA THR A 172 -7.56 8.06 2.74
C THR A 172 -8.54 9.16 3.13
N ASP A 173 -8.88 10.06 2.20
CA ASP A 173 -9.90 11.10 2.42
C ASP A 173 -11.30 10.64 1.99
N LEU A 174 -11.38 9.83 0.94
CA LEU A 174 -12.64 9.36 0.39
C LEU A 174 -12.48 7.94 -0.15
N VAL A 175 -13.49 7.09 0.10
CA VAL A 175 -13.53 5.74 -0.45
C VAL A 175 -14.89 5.46 -1.08
N VAL A 176 -14.89 4.82 -2.25
CA VAL A 176 -16.10 4.21 -2.79
C VAL A 176 -16.22 2.80 -2.22
N LEU A 177 -17.29 2.57 -1.47
CA LEU A 177 -17.65 1.23 -1.00
C LEU A 177 -18.26 0.42 -2.15
N SER A 178 -17.53 -0.60 -2.60
CA SER A 178 -17.96 -1.49 -3.67
C SER A 178 -18.36 -2.87 -3.15
N PHE A 179 -19.37 -3.47 -3.78
CA PHE A 179 -19.96 -4.72 -3.35
C PHE A 179 -19.24 -5.91 -3.99
N VAL A 180 -19.04 -6.97 -3.22
CA VAL A 180 -18.50 -8.24 -3.74
C VAL A 180 -19.53 -8.83 -4.72
N PRO A 181 -19.15 -9.15 -5.97
CA PRO A 181 -20.04 -9.76 -6.95
C PRO A 181 -20.68 -11.04 -6.38
N SER A 182 -21.99 -11.04 -6.22
CA SER A 182 -22.72 -12.09 -5.52
C SER A 182 -24.19 -12.16 -5.94
N THR A 183 -24.84 -13.28 -5.61
CA THR A 183 -26.31 -13.35 -5.66
C THR A 183 -26.89 -12.67 -4.43
N ARG A 184 -28.12 -12.16 -4.50
CA ARG A 184 -28.82 -11.57 -3.35
C ARG A 184 -28.83 -12.47 -2.10
N LYS A 185 -28.94 -13.80 -2.27
CA LYS A 185 -28.94 -14.75 -1.15
C LYS A 185 -27.56 -14.91 -0.49
N GLY A 186 -26.49 -14.73 -1.27
CA GLY A 186 -25.11 -14.90 -0.83
C GLY A 186 -24.36 -13.58 -0.71
N GLU A 187 -25.07 -12.44 -0.65
CA GLU A 187 -24.44 -11.12 -0.62
C GLU A 187 -23.68 -10.93 0.70
N PRO A 188 -22.35 -10.72 0.65
CA PRO A 188 -21.57 -10.57 1.88
C PRO A 188 -21.83 -9.26 2.61
N LEU A 189 -22.41 -8.28 1.92
CA LEU A 189 -22.72 -6.94 2.41
C LEU A 189 -23.99 -6.44 1.70
N THR A 190 -25.01 -6.02 2.46
CA THR A 190 -26.22 -5.42 1.86
C THR A 190 -26.07 -3.91 1.70
N ILE A 191 -26.95 -3.30 0.90
CA ILE A 191 -26.93 -1.85 0.67
C ILE A 191 -27.25 -1.07 1.96
N GLU A 192 -28.12 -1.60 2.81
CA GLU A 192 -28.48 -1.00 4.09
C GLU A 192 -27.30 -1.02 5.07
N GLU A 193 -26.55 -2.12 5.10
CA GLU A 193 -25.34 -2.25 5.93
C GLU A 193 -24.20 -1.35 5.43
N ALA A 194 -24.05 -1.26 4.11
CA ALA A 194 -23.13 -0.32 3.47
C ALA A 194 -23.46 1.14 3.82
N ALA A 195 -24.74 1.53 3.71
CA ALA A 195 -25.20 2.87 4.06
C ALA A 195 -25.04 3.16 5.56
N ALA A 196 -25.33 2.17 6.42
CA ALA A 196 -25.12 2.31 7.86
C ALA A 196 -23.64 2.52 8.21
N THR A 197 -22.72 1.87 7.49
CA THR A 197 -21.27 2.02 7.68
C THR A 197 -20.79 3.38 7.18
N ALA A 198 -21.29 3.86 6.04
CA ALA A 198 -20.99 5.20 5.52
C ALA A 198 -21.38 6.28 6.53
N GLY A 199 -22.56 6.17 7.16
CA GLY A 199 -23.03 7.12 8.17
C GLY A 199 -22.20 7.17 9.47
N ILE A 200 -21.17 6.32 9.65
CA ILE A 200 -20.23 6.42 10.78
C ILE A 200 -19.15 7.48 10.52
N VAL A 201 -18.80 7.71 9.24
CA VAL A 201 -17.66 8.55 8.83
C VAL A 201 -18.08 9.83 8.07
N GLU A 202 -19.36 9.95 7.75
CA GLU A 202 -20.00 11.18 7.24
C GLU A 202 -20.32 12.17 8.38
#